data_AF-A0A933Z9G4-F1
#
_entry.id   AF-A0A933Z9G4-F1
#
_cell.length_a   1.000
_cell.length_b   1.000
_cell.length_c   1.000
_cell.angle_alpha   90.00
_cell.angle_beta   90.00
_cell.angle_gamma   90.00
#
_symmetry.space_group_name_H-M   'P 1'
#
loop_
_entity.id
_entity.type
_entity.pdbx_description
1 polymer ?
#
loop_
_entity_poly.entity_id
_entity_poly.type
_entity_poly.pdbx_seq_one_letter_code
_entity_poly.pdbx_strand_id
1 'polypeptide(L)'
;MRATLRLPWMMLCVVAQAGCSSSTPDTPPTTVEFKDAATDELASPDAQDTDGQIPEAEAGPVPEQHGPMFVARAASGEFASFALEDAIVAADGAIELPQGAGKQGTDPYGSKGWNGGNYYNGGAYRFGLARSVEWTSASAFDEVVPSFEATTPAGSWIEIDLAVRSGGAWSKDYVLGIWASSTDTVQRHSVDGQDDATAAVRTDTLALKSKGDALRLTVQLFAAEPNAVPRLRALTAMVTDKAAQQPADSHTPAARGKILDVPGRSQLAYPEGGVWCSPTSSTMLMLYWGAKLGNAALDVKVPDTAAGVYDWVYDGTGNWPFNTAHISSMGDGLLHGMISRVSSFDQIERLIAADIPVAISISFSGGALTGAPGASTDGHLIVVRGFTEQGDVVCNDPWFSTDGTVQVTYKRAELESAWSHSRRTTYVAWPVGSALPNDPLGALR
;
A
#
# COMPACT_ATOMS: atom_id res chain seq x y z
N MET A 1 9.58 -22.89 -49.55
CA MET A 1 8.61 -22.82 -48.44
C MET A 1 9.18 -23.51 -47.22
N ARG A 2 9.84 -22.77 -46.33
CA ARG A 2 10.17 -23.19 -44.96
C ARG A 2 9.96 -21.95 -44.11
N ALA A 3 8.85 -21.94 -43.36
CA ALA A 3 8.52 -20.87 -42.44
C ALA A 3 9.01 -21.29 -41.05
N THR A 4 9.96 -20.52 -40.53
CA THR A 4 10.50 -20.59 -39.17
C THR A 4 9.47 -19.96 -38.24
N LEU A 5 8.93 -20.73 -37.28
CA LEU A 5 8.16 -20.18 -36.17
C LEU A 5 9.11 -19.38 -35.25
N ARG A 6 8.83 -18.10 -35.06
CA ARG A 6 9.36 -17.30 -33.95
C ARG A 6 8.37 -17.37 -32.79
N LEU A 7 8.83 -17.84 -31.63
CA LEU A 7 8.11 -17.71 -30.36
C LEU A 7 8.06 -16.23 -29.93
N PRO A 8 6.95 -15.73 -29.35
CA PRO A 8 6.90 -14.39 -28.78
C PRO A 8 7.64 -14.36 -27.44
N TRP A 9 8.32 -13.24 -27.20
CA TRP A 9 9.08 -12.95 -25.99
C TRP A 9 8.14 -12.75 -24.80
N MET A 10 8.52 -13.33 -23.65
CA MET A 10 7.92 -13.08 -22.34
C MET A 10 8.17 -11.63 -21.90
N MET A 11 7.11 -10.89 -21.65
CA MET A 11 7.15 -9.59 -20.99
C MET A 11 7.02 -9.87 -19.48
N LEU A 12 8.12 -9.73 -18.74
CA LEU A 12 8.15 -9.90 -17.28
C LEU A 12 7.53 -8.66 -16.60
N CYS A 13 6.99 -8.83 -15.38
CA CYS A 13 6.62 -7.73 -14.49
C CYS A 13 7.80 -6.76 -14.33
N VAL A 14 7.70 -5.59 -14.97
CA VAL A 14 8.63 -4.49 -14.73
C VAL A 14 8.23 -3.82 -13.42
N VAL A 15 9.00 -4.06 -12.37
CA VAL A 15 9.08 -3.12 -11.25
C VAL A 15 9.78 -1.88 -11.80
N ALA A 16 9.14 -0.71 -11.66
CA ALA A 16 9.59 0.53 -12.25
C ALA A 16 10.96 0.97 -11.69
N GLN A 17 12.04 0.56 -12.35
CA GLN A 17 13.29 1.32 -12.41
C GLN A 17 13.75 1.40 -13.89
N ALA A 18 13.99 2.65 -14.31
CA ALA A 18 14.57 3.10 -15.58
C ALA A 18 13.62 3.32 -16.79
N GLY A 19 13.13 4.56 -16.88
CA GLY A 19 13.37 5.49 -18.00
C GLY A 19 12.98 5.08 -19.42
N CYS A 20 11.83 5.55 -19.89
CA CYS A 20 11.58 5.86 -21.30
C CYS A 20 10.73 7.13 -21.41
N SER A 21 11.30 8.15 -22.07
CA SER A 21 10.65 9.43 -22.36
C SER A 21 9.60 9.27 -23.45
N SER A 22 8.35 9.67 -23.18
CA SER A 22 7.41 10.08 -24.22
C SER A 22 6.54 11.24 -23.71
N SER A 23 6.09 12.05 -24.65
CA SER A 23 5.53 13.40 -24.54
C SER A 23 4.48 13.62 -23.44
N THR A 24 4.64 14.75 -22.75
CA THR A 24 3.74 15.34 -21.75
C THR A 24 2.29 15.49 -22.22
N PRO A 25 1.31 14.90 -21.52
CA PRO A 25 -0.04 15.45 -21.41
C PRO A 25 -0.11 16.49 -20.27
N ASP A 26 -1.10 17.37 -20.34
CA ASP A 26 -1.33 18.47 -19.41
C ASP A 26 -1.42 18.02 -17.93
N THR A 27 -0.81 18.82 -17.05
CA THR A 27 -0.90 18.70 -15.60
C THR A 27 -2.37 18.62 -15.16
N PRO A 28 -2.78 17.68 -14.28
CA PRO A 28 -4.10 17.72 -13.66
C PRO A 28 -4.34 19.07 -12.98
N PRO A 29 -5.59 19.59 -12.95
CA PRO A 29 -5.89 20.81 -12.23
C PRO A 29 -5.44 20.67 -10.78
N THR A 30 -4.78 21.71 -10.29
CA THR A 30 -4.28 21.82 -8.92
C THR A 30 -5.36 21.42 -7.92
N THR A 31 -4.98 20.52 -7.02
CA THR A 31 -5.60 20.24 -5.73
C THR A 31 -6.09 21.54 -5.09
N VAL A 32 -7.29 21.50 -4.50
CA VAL A 32 -7.93 22.65 -3.84
C VAL A 32 -6.93 23.32 -2.88
N GLU A 33 -6.58 24.58 -3.14
CA GLU A 33 -5.69 25.35 -2.28
C GLU A 33 -6.26 25.46 -0.86
N PHE A 34 -5.45 25.04 0.11
CA PHE A 34 -5.67 25.35 1.53
C PHE A 34 -5.42 26.83 1.76
N LYS A 35 -6.43 27.55 2.24
CA LYS A 35 -6.22 28.88 2.83
C LYS A 35 -5.58 28.69 4.21
N ASP A 36 -4.26 28.81 4.27
CA ASP A 36 -3.58 29.07 5.54
C ASP A 36 -4.04 30.44 6.06
N ALA A 37 -4.66 30.46 7.23
CA ALA A 37 -4.98 31.69 7.94
C ALA A 37 -3.67 32.31 8.45
N ALA A 38 -3.12 33.27 7.70
CA ALA A 38 -2.06 34.14 8.18
C ALA A 38 -2.58 34.99 9.35
N THR A 39 -1.80 35.02 10.42
CA THR A 39 -1.95 35.92 11.56
C THR A 39 -1.77 37.36 11.11
N ASP A 40 -2.87 38.13 11.08
CA ASP A 40 -2.81 39.58 10.90
C ASP A 40 -3.01 40.26 12.25
N GLU A 41 -2.00 41.01 12.67
CA GLU A 41 -1.94 41.78 13.89
C GLU A 41 -2.83 43.03 13.73
N LEU A 42 -4.02 43.02 14.32
CA LEU A 42 -4.89 44.19 14.41
C LEU A 42 -5.23 44.51 15.86
N ALA A 43 -4.88 45.74 16.24
CA ALA A 43 -5.04 46.34 17.56
C ALA A 43 -6.50 46.30 18.08
N SER A 44 -6.62 46.04 19.38
CA SER A 44 -7.86 46.10 20.17
C SER A 44 -8.55 47.47 20.11
N PRO A 45 -9.87 47.50 20.34
CA PRO A 45 -10.30 48.10 21.60
C PRO A 45 -11.38 47.32 22.36
N ASP A 46 -11.37 47.57 23.67
CA ASP A 46 -12.21 47.09 24.77
C ASP A 46 -13.67 46.74 24.47
N ALA A 47 -14.09 45.54 24.90
CA ALA A 47 -15.40 45.34 25.51
C ALA A 47 -15.37 44.13 26.47
N GLN A 48 -15.91 44.34 27.66
CA GLN A 48 -15.86 43.47 28.83
C GLN A 48 -16.89 42.33 28.78
N ASP A 49 -16.40 41.15 29.16
CA ASP A 49 -16.99 40.20 30.13
C ASP A 49 -18.32 39.50 29.81
N THR A 50 -18.25 38.19 29.52
CA THR A 50 -18.65 37.12 30.44
C THR A 50 -18.68 35.81 29.66
N ASP A 51 -17.73 34.89 29.87
CA ASP A 51 -17.86 33.55 29.31
C ASP A 51 -17.38 32.45 30.25
N GLY A 52 -18.23 31.44 30.38
CA GLY A 52 -18.01 30.26 31.17
C GLY A 52 -16.90 29.41 30.56
N GLN A 53 -15.95 29.04 31.40
CA GLN A 53 -14.85 28.13 31.08
C GLN A 53 -15.39 26.78 30.59
N ILE A 54 -15.41 26.58 29.26
CA ILE A 54 -15.37 25.25 28.66
C ILE A 54 -13.89 24.85 28.65
N PRO A 55 -13.49 23.70 29.20
CA PRO A 55 -12.10 23.28 29.15
C PRO A 55 -11.73 23.00 27.69
N GLU A 56 -10.76 23.74 27.15
CA GLU A 56 -10.01 23.31 25.99
C GLU A 56 -9.38 21.95 26.33
N ALA A 57 -9.81 20.91 25.62
CA ALA A 57 -9.12 19.64 25.65
C ALA A 57 -7.76 19.88 24.97
N GLU A 58 -6.70 20.05 25.78
CA GLU A 58 -5.33 19.99 25.27
C GLU A 58 -5.18 18.68 24.49
N ALA A 59 -4.89 18.79 23.19
CA ALA A 59 -4.44 17.66 22.40
C ALA A 59 -3.16 17.14 23.06
N GLY A 60 -3.26 15.98 23.71
CA GLY A 60 -2.12 15.32 24.31
C GLY A 60 -0.99 15.13 23.27
N PRO A 61 0.27 15.02 23.70
CA PRO A 61 1.39 14.86 22.78
C PRO A 61 1.13 13.67 21.85
N VAL A 62 1.20 13.91 20.54
CA VAL A 62 1.18 12.84 19.54
C VAL A 62 2.32 11.87 19.91
N PRO A 63 2.06 10.57 20.10
CA PRO A 63 3.10 9.63 20.48
C PRO A 63 4.26 9.71 19.49
N GLU A 64 5.49 9.85 19.96
CA GLU A 64 6.68 9.77 19.09
C GLU A 64 6.63 8.42 18.36
N GLN A 65 6.42 8.48 17.04
CA GLN A 65 6.41 7.30 16.20
C GLN A 65 7.87 6.93 15.88
N HIS A 66 8.44 6.03 16.70
CA HIS A 66 9.75 5.45 16.46
C HIS A 66 9.66 4.33 15.41
N GLY A 67 10.42 4.45 14.32
CA GLY A 67 10.54 3.45 13.25
C GLY A 67 10.25 4.03 11.86
N PRO A 68 10.42 3.23 10.79
CA PRO A 68 10.17 3.66 9.41
C PRO A 68 8.67 3.65 9.05
N MET A 69 7.78 3.35 10.00
CA MET A 69 6.34 3.19 9.76
C MET A 69 5.56 4.21 10.55
N PHE A 70 4.76 4.99 9.82
CA PHE A 70 3.67 5.77 10.41
C PHE A 70 2.36 5.00 10.34
N VAL A 71 1.55 5.10 11.39
CA VAL A 71 0.33 4.32 11.53
C VAL A 71 -0.77 5.15 12.17
N ALA A 72 -1.97 5.07 11.59
CA ALA A 72 -3.24 5.42 12.23
C ALA A 72 -4.26 4.31 12.00
N ARG A 73 -4.96 3.89 13.06
CA ARG A 73 -5.99 2.83 13.00
C ARG A 73 -7.25 3.26 13.74
N ALA A 74 -8.38 2.78 13.27
CA ALA A 74 -9.67 2.94 13.95
C ALA A 74 -9.63 2.32 15.35
N ALA A 75 -9.10 1.10 15.45
CA ALA A 75 -9.10 0.31 16.69
C ALA A 75 -8.28 0.93 17.84
N SER A 76 -7.29 1.76 17.56
CA SER A 76 -6.49 2.47 18.57
C SER A 76 -6.75 3.99 18.60
N GLY A 77 -7.71 4.48 17.81
CA GLY A 77 -8.27 5.83 17.93
C GLY A 77 -7.42 6.95 17.33
N GLU A 78 -6.36 6.64 16.56
CA GLU A 78 -5.45 7.66 16.04
C GLU A 78 -6.14 8.64 15.06
N PHE A 79 -7.21 8.22 14.41
CA PHE A 79 -7.99 9.08 13.50
C PHE A 79 -8.69 10.25 14.20
N ALA A 80 -8.82 10.25 15.54
CA ALA A 80 -9.33 11.40 16.28
C ALA A 80 -8.45 12.65 16.13
N SER A 81 -7.18 12.49 15.74
CA SER A 81 -6.24 13.58 15.50
C SER A 81 -6.31 14.17 14.08
N PHE A 82 -7.06 13.54 13.17
CA PHE A 82 -7.10 13.95 11.77
C PHE A 82 -7.94 15.21 11.60
N ALA A 83 -7.50 16.10 10.70
CA ALA A 83 -8.33 17.20 10.23
C ALA A 83 -9.34 16.65 9.22
N LEU A 84 -10.63 16.82 9.50
CA LEU A 84 -11.72 16.29 8.68
C LEU A 84 -12.51 17.44 8.04
N GLU A 85 -12.89 17.27 6.76
CA GLU A 85 -13.89 18.12 6.11
C GLU A 85 -14.95 17.21 5.47
N ASP A 86 -16.20 17.37 5.89
CA ASP A 86 -17.36 16.56 5.50
C ASP A 86 -17.27 15.04 5.78
N ALA A 87 -16.11 14.53 6.20
CA ALA A 87 -15.93 13.22 6.79
C ALA A 87 -16.08 13.28 8.33
N ILE A 88 -16.31 12.11 8.95
CA ILE A 88 -16.39 11.98 10.41
C ILE A 88 -15.55 10.79 10.89
N VAL A 89 -15.20 10.79 12.18
CA VAL A 89 -14.81 9.56 12.89
C VAL A 89 -16.07 8.88 13.40
N ALA A 90 -16.36 7.68 12.90
CA ALA A 90 -17.48 6.86 13.30
C ALA A 90 -17.29 6.26 14.70
N ALA A 91 -18.35 5.64 15.24
CA ALA A 91 -18.35 5.10 16.60
C ALA A 91 -17.32 3.97 16.83
N ASP A 92 -16.94 3.24 15.78
CA ASP A 92 -15.89 2.20 15.80
C ASP A 92 -14.48 2.78 15.54
N GLY A 93 -14.35 4.10 15.47
CA GLY A 93 -13.11 4.82 15.22
C GLY A 93 -12.71 4.97 13.76
N ALA A 94 -13.42 4.35 12.81
CA ALA A 94 -13.11 4.48 11.39
C ALA A 94 -13.48 5.87 10.86
N ILE A 95 -12.76 6.36 9.85
CA ILE A 95 -13.17 7.54 9.10
C ILE A 95 -14.22 7.12 8.08
N GLU A 96 -15.30 7.89 7.93
CA GLU A 96 -16.29 7.67 6.87
C GLU A 96 -16.82 8.98 6.30
N LEU A 97 -17.31 8.92 5.05
CA LEU A 97 -18.16 9.96 4.48
C LEU A 97 -19.62 9.64 4.84
N PRO A 98 -20.29 10.41 5.71
CA PRO A 98 -21.65 10.11 6.13
C PRO A 98 -22.64 10.09 4.96
N GLN A 99 -23.72 9.33 5.13
CA GLN A 99 -24.78 9.20 4.14
C GLN A 99 -25.28 10.57 3.65
N GLY A 100 -25.15 10.83 2.35
CA GLY A 100 -25.59 12.08 1.72
C GLY A 100 -24.80 13.35 2.07
N ALA A 101 -23.77 13.25 2.94
CA ALA A 101 -22.84 14.34 3.23
C ALA A 101 -21.80 14.50 2.12
N GLY A 102 -20.92 15.49 2.25
CA GLY A 102 -19.86 15.75 1.27
C GLY A 102 -20.15 16.92 0.35
N LYS A 103 -19.06 17.60 -0.03
CA LYS A 103 -19.03 18.63 -1.06
C LYS A 103 -19.38 17.99 -2.40
N GLN A 104 -20.12 18.73 -3.21
CA GLN A 104 -20.42 18.28 -4.57
C GLN A 104 -19.19 18.46 -5.46
N GLY A 105 -18.90 17.46 -6.28
CA GLY A 105 -17.88 17.49 -7.30
C GLY A 105 -18.38 16.85 -8.59
N THR A 106 -17.58 17.00 -9.64
CA THR A 106 -17.75 16.30 -10.91
C THR A 106 -16.39 15.78 -11.34
N ASP A 107 -16.38 14.74 -12.18
CA ASP A 107 -15.15 14.22 -12.76
C ASP A 107 -14.34 15.39 -13.37
N PRO A 108 -13.05 15.54 -12.99
CA PRO A 108 -12.25 16.67 -13.43
C PRO A 108 -12.00 16.67 -14.94
N TYR A 109 -12.19 15.52 -15.59
CA TYR A 109 -12.09 15.37 -17.04
C TYR A 109 -13.46 15.14 -17.66
N GLY A 110 -13.64 15.60 -18.90
CA GLY A 110 -14.79 15.16 -19.70
C GLY A 110 -14.81 13.63 -19.80
N SER A 111 -15.98 13.03 -20.04
CA SER A 111 -16.12 11.58 -20.19
C SER A 111 -15.05 11.00 -21.13
N LYS A 112 -14.30 10.02 -20.65
CA LYS A 112 -13.17 9.37 -21.34
C LYS A 112 -11.98 10.29 -21.68
N GLY A 113 -11.90 11.45 -21.02
CA GLY A 113 -10.89 12.47 -21.26
C GLY A 113 -9.56 12.22 -20.56
N TRP A 114 -9.47 11.22 -19.67
CA TRP A 114 -8.25 10.89 -18.93
C TRP A 114 -7.66 9.58 -19.47
N ASN A 115 -6.57 9.64 -20.23
CA ASN A 115 -5.91 8.45 -20.82
C ASN A 115 -6.87 7.50 -21.59
N GLY A 116 -7.93 8.04 -22.18
CA GLY A 116 -8.99 7.27 -22.87
C GLY A 116 -10.04 6.64 -21.95
N GLY A 117 -9.91 6.82 -20.64
CA GLY A 117 -10.83 6.44 -19.57
C GLY A 117 -11.34 7.64 -18.75
N ASN A 118 -12.06 7.36 -17.67
CA ASN A 118 -12.49 8.37 -16.71
C ASN A 118 -11.47 8.46 -15.57
N TYR A 119 -11.31 9.63 -14.96
CA TYR A 119 -10.47 9.78 -13.77
C TYR A 119 -11.20 9.28 -12.52
N TYR A 120 -12.49 9.60 -12.41
CA TYR A 120 -13.38 9.02 -11.42
C TYR A 120 -14.48 8.23 -12.13
N ASN A 121 -15.75 8.56 -11.85
CA ASN A 121 -16.93 7.90 -12.38
C ASN A 121 -17.42 8.52 -13.71
N GLY A 122 -16.74 9.54 -14.25
CA GLY A 122 -17.18 10.28 -15.44
C GLY A 122 -18.39 11.19 -15.21
N GLY A 123 -18.79 11.44 -13.96
CA GLY A 123 -20.00 12.19 -13.62
C GLY A 123 -19.89 12.93 -12.28
N ALA A 124 -21.05 13.20 -11.68
CA ALA A 124 -21.13 13.88 -10.39
C ALA A 124 -20.87 12.94 -9.22
N TYR A 125 -20.41 13.51 -8.10
CA TYR A 125 -20.20 12.81 -6.85
C TYR A 125 -20.24 13.77 -5.67
N ARG A 126 -20.20 13.19 -4.47
CA ARG A 126 -19.92 13.85 -3.21
C ARG A 126 -18.59 13.38 -2.68
N PHE A 127 -17.88 14.26 -1.98
CA PHE A 127 -16.64 13.87 -1.31
C PHE A 127 -16.43 14.60 0.01
N GLY A 128 -15.71 13.94 0.90
CA GLY A 128 -15.12 14.51 2.10
C GLY A 128 -13.65 14.12 2.17
N LEU A 129 -12.90 14.73 3.08
CA LEU A 129 -11.48 14.46 3.24
C LEU A 129 -11.11 14.26 4.70
N ALA A 130 -10.06 13.47 4.89
CA ALA A 130 -9.39 13.29 6.16
C ALA A 130 -7.89 13.42 5.97
N ARG A 131 -7.28 14.40 6.63
CA ARG A 131 -5.85 14.65 6.59
C ARG A 131 -5.20 14.28 7.91
N SER A 132 -4.11 13.53 7.84
CA SER A 132 -3.30 13.21 9.01
C SER A 132 -2.73 14.49 9.66
N VAL A 133 -2.39 14.41 10.94
CA VAL A 133 -1.43 15.37 11.50
C VAL A 133 -0.11 15.34 10.72
N GLU A 134 0.77 16.29 11.00
CA GLU A 134 2.15 16.17 10.55
C GLU A 134 2.81 14.94 11.20
N TRP A 135 3.30 14.03 10.37
CA TRP A 135 4.07 12.88 10.80
C TRP A 135 5.55 13.16 10.57
N THR A 136 6.27 13.48 11.64
CA THR A 136 7.71 13.74 11.61
C THR A 136 8.49 12.44 11.80
N SER A 137 9.46 12.19 10.92
CA SER A 137 10.35 11.04 11.00
C SER A 137 11.58 11.38 11.82
N ALA A 138 12.01 10.48 12.70
CA ALA A 138 13.28 10.60 13.42
C ALA A 138 14.50 10.45 12.49
N SER A 139 14.32 9.89 11.28
CA SER A 139 15.36 9.71 10.28
C SER A 139 14.92 10.29 8.93
N ALA A 140 15.86 10.90 8.23
CA ALA A 140 15.64 11.35 6.86
C ALA A 140 15.18 10.19 5.95
N PHE A 141 14.36 10.49 4.94
CA PHE A 141 13.89 9.51 3.96
C PHE A 141 13.87 10.10 2.54
N ASP A 142 13.86 9.25 1.52
CA ASP A 142 13.69 9.66 0.11
C ASP A 142 12.75 8.75 -0.69
N GLU A 143 12.01 7.89 0.00
CA GLU A 143 10.86 7.17 -0.52
C GLU A 143 9.75 7.07 0.52
N VAL A 144 8.51 7.13 0.04
CA VAL A 144 7.32 6.86 0.83
C VAL A 144 6.39 5.94 0.04
N VAL A 145 5.85 4.91 0.71
CA VAL A 145 4.80 4.03 0.17
C VAL A 145 3.66 3.96 1.18
N PRO A 146 2.45 4.44 0.84
CA PRO A 146 1.31 4.33 1.74
C PRO A 146 0.73 2.91 1.73
N SER A 147 0.01 2.52 2.79
CA SER A 147 -0.96 1.43 2.74
C SER A 147 -2.26 1.91 3.37
N PHE A 148 -3.38 1.36 2.94
CA PHE A 148 -4.69 1.76 3.42
C PHE A 148 -5.62 0.56 3.49
N GLU A 149 -6.52 0.59 4.47
CA GLU A 149 -7.56 -0.42 4.66
C GLU A 149 -8.91 0.29 4.54
N ALA A 150 -9.57 0.10 3.40
CA ALA A 150 -10.81 0.79 3.09
C ALA A 150 -11.91 -0.18 2.63
N THR A 151 -13.15 0.17 2.97
CA THR A 151 -14.36 -0.46 2.43
C THR A 151 -15.07 0.56 1.57
N THR A 152 -15.24 0.25 0.29
CA THR A 152 -15.94 1.14 -0.65
C THR A 152 -17.09 0.35 -1.28
N PRO A 153 -18.31 0.43 -0.73
CA PRO A 153 -19.49 -0.13 -1.37
C PRO A 153 -19.64 0.35 -2.83
N ALA A 154 -20.36 -0.41 -3.66
CA ALA A 154 -20.65 0.03 -5.03
C ALA A 154 -21.22 1.45 -5.05
N GLY A 155 -20.69 2.31 -5.93
CA GLY A 155 -20.98 3.74 -5.93
C GLY A 155 -19.99 4.60 -5.14
N SER A 156 -18.95 4.02 -4.52
CA SER A 156 -17.96 4.77 -3.74
C SER A 156 -16.52 4.37 -4.06
N TRP A 157 -15.57 5.25 -3.74
CA TRP A 157 -14.13 5.04 -3.90
C TRP A 157 -13.37 5.97 -2.94
N ILE A 158 -12.04 5.84 -2.94
CA ILE A 158 -11.13 6.74 -2.23
C ILE A 158 -9.99 7.20 -3.14
N GLU A 159 -9.38 8.33 -2.79
CA GLU A 159 -8.11 8.81 -3.34
C GLU A 159 -7.11 9.02 -2.20
N ILE A 160 -5.84 8.67 -2.43
CA ILE A 160 -4.75 8.87 -1.48
C ILE A 160 -3.80 9.94 -2.01
N ASP A 161 -3.67 11.03 -1.27
CA ASP A 161 -2.71 12.10 -1.51
C ASP A 161 -1.59 12.09 -0.46
N LEU A 162 -0.41 12.53 -0.87
CA LEU A 162 0.76 12.62 -0.02
C LEU A 162 1.52 13.93 -0.26
N ALA A 163 1.77 14.68 0.81
CA ALA A 163 2.74 15.76 0.84
C ALA A 163 3.92 15.39 1.75
N VAL A 164 5.10 15.92 1.42
CA VAL A 164 6.33 15.71 2.18
C VAL A 164 7.01 17.04 2.47
N ARG A 165 7.66 17.14 3.63
CA ARG A 165 8.54 18.27 3.95
C ARG A 165 9.99 17.88 3.63
N SER A 166 10.64 18.69 2.80
CA SER A 166 12.04 18.51 2.39
C SER A 166 12.73 19.87 2.43
N GLY A 167 13.88 19.96 3.10
CA GLY A 167 14.61 21.23 3.26
C GLY A 167 13.80 22.32 3.97
N GLY A 168 12.90 21.95 4.88
CA GLY A 168 12.04 22.88 5.63
C GLY A 168 10.79 23.37 4.89
N ALA A 169 10.60 23.02 3.61
CA ALA A 169 9.43 23.40 2.83
C ALA A 169 8.53 22.20 2.52
N TRP A 170 7.21 22.41 2.52
CA TRP A 170 6.24 21.41 2.09
C TRP A 170 6.17 21.33 0.56
N SER A 171 6.08 20.11 0.04
CA SER A 171 5.70 19.88 -1.35
C SER A 171 4.23 20.21 -1.59
N LYS A 172 3.83 20.24 -2.86
CA LYS A 172 2.43 20.03 -3.23
C LYS A 172 1.98 18.62 -2.85
N ASP A 173 0.68 18.36 -2.94
CA ASP A 173 0.13 17.01 -2.86
C ASP A 173 0.45 16.21 -4.13
N TYR A 174 0.85 14.95 -3.95
CA TYR A 174 0.98 13.95 -5.01
C TYR A 174 -0.11 12.90 -4.84
N VAL A 175 -0.74 12.47 -5.93
CA VAL A 175 -1.80 11.45 -5.92
C VAL A 175 -1.16 10.07 -6.07
N LEU A 176 -1.32 9.21 -5.07
CA LEU A 176 -0.72 7.87 -5.02
C LEU A 176 -1.68 6.77 -5.49
N GLY A 177 -2.96 7.09 -5.67
CA GLY A 177 -3.89 6.21 -6.37
C GLY A 177 -5.35 6.45 -6.04
N ILE A 178 -6.19 6.08 -7.00
CA ILE A 178 -7.64 6.02 -6.90
C ILE A 178 -8.00 4.56 -6.69
N TRP A 179 -8.69 4.25 -5.58
CA TRP A 179 -9.00 2.88 -5.21
C TRP A 179 -10.48 2.67 -4.87
N ALA A 180 -11.01 1.53 -5.33
CA ALA A 180 -12.32 1.02 -4.97
C ALA A 180 -12.25 -0.52 -4.87
N SER A 181 -13.11 -1.14 -4.06
CA SER A 181 -13.26 -2.59 -3.94
C SER A 181 -13.79 -3.21 -5.25
N SER A 182 -14.74 -2.56 -5.91
CA SER A 182 -15.29 -2.96 -7.22
C SER A 182 -14.96 -1.94 -8.32
N THR A 183 -14.91 -2.39 -9.57
CA THR A 183 -14.71 -1.53 -10.76
C THR A 183 -15.99 -0.98 -11.37
N ASP A 184 -17.16 -1.25 -10.78
CA ASP A 184 -18.46 -0.92 -11.38
C ASP A 184 -18.71 0.60 -11.47
N THR A 185 -18.07 1.37 -10.59
CA THR A 185 -18.23 2.84 -10.51
C THR A 185 -16.97 3.57 -10.98
N VAL A 186 -15.81 3.16 -10.49
CA VAL A 186 -14.51 3.72 -10.84
C VAL A 186 -13.53 2.56 -11.05
N GLN A 187 -12.75 2.62 -12.12
CA GLN A 187 -11.66 1.67 -12.33
C GLN A 187 -10.44 2.14 -11.53
N ARG A 188 -9.87 1.28 -10.69
CA ARG A 188 -8.69 1.60 -9.87
C ARG A 188 -7.50 2.02 -10.73
N HIS A 189 -6.81 3.10 -10.36
CA HIS A 189 -5.59 3.48 -11.08
C HIS A 189 -4.60 4.32 -10.28
N SER A 190 -3.33 4.20 -10.66
CA SER A 190 -2.30 5.19 -10.37
C SER A 190 -2.45 6.45 -11.23
N VAL A 191 -1.72 7.51 -10.90
CA VAL A 191 -1.68 8.75 -11.67
C VAL A 191 -0.26 8.99 -12.19
N ASP A 192 -0.09 8.90 -13.50
CA ASP A 192 1.20 9.10 -14.18
C ASP A 192 1.55 10.58 -14.36
N GLY A 193 2.82 10.83 -14.75
CA GLY A 193 3.28 12.17 -15.14
C GLY A 193 3.63 13.11 -13.98
N GLN A 194 3.50 12.65 -12.74
CA GLN A 194 3.88 13.43 -11.56
C GLN A 194 5.40 13.38 -11.33
N ASP A 195 6.14 14.33 -11.90
CA ASP A 195 7.59 14.50 -11.70
C ASP A 195 7.94 16.00 -11.71
N ASP A 196 8.40 16.54 -10.58
CA ASP A 196 8.78 17.95 -10.44
C ASP A 196 10.08 18.12 -9.64
N ALA A 197 10.49 19.34 -9.31
CA ALA A 197 11.76 19.59 -8.63
C ALA A 197 11.89 18.89 -7.25
N THR A 198 10.79 18.51 -6.60
CA THR A 198 10.79 17.95 -5.25
C THR A 198 10.74 16.42 -5.27
N ALA A 199 9.82 15.83 -6.04
CA ALA A 199 9.64 14.38 -6.06
C ALA A 199 9.01 13.90 -7.37
N ALA A 200 8.96 12.58 -7.51
CA ALA A 200 8.25 11.94 -8.59
C ALA A 200 7.50 10.69 -8.11
N VAL A 201 6.28 10.49 -8.59
CA VAL A 201 5.51 9.27 -8.31
C VAL A 201 5.95 8.17 -9.28
N ARG A 202 6.19 6.98 -8.74
CA ARG A 202 6.55 5.75 -9.46
C ARG A 202 5.44 4.73 -9.21
N THR A 203 4.31 4.91 -9.88
CA THR A 203 3.05 4.16 -9.69
C THR A 203 2.47 4.27 -8.28
N ASP A 204 3.13 3.66 -7.28
CA ASP A 204 2.70 3.59 -5.88
C ASP A 204 3.73 4.15 -4.88
N THR A 205 4.90 4.57 -5.36
CA THR A 205 6.00 5.05 -4.54
C THR A 205 6.29 6.52 -4.83
N LEU A 206 6.24 7.38 -3.81
CA LEU A 206 6.73 8.75 -3.93
C LEU A 206 8.25 8.76 -3.74
N ALA A 207 9.01 9.01 -4.81
CA ALA A 207 10.46 9.07 -4.80
C ALA A 207 10.94 10.53 -4.75
N LEU A 208 11.53 10.93 -3.64
CA LEU A 208 12.00 12.31 -3.45
C LEU A 208 13.36 12.53 -4.11
N LYS A 209 13.58 13.75 -4.59
CA LYS A 209 14.87 14.21 -5.16
C LYS A 209 15.84 14.73 -4.11
N SER A 210 15.34 15.01 -2.91
CA SER A 210 16.11 15.39 -1.71
C SER A 210 15.50 14.74 -0.48
N LYS A 211 16.27 14.65 0.60
CA LYS A 211 15.78 14.00 1.83
C LYS A 211 14.62 14.78 2.45
N GLY A 212 13.55 14.07 2.76
CA GLY A 212 12.43 14.54 3.56
C GLY A 212 12.56 14.15 5.04
N ASP A 213 11.86 14.88 5.89
CA ASP A 213 11.83 14.67 7.35
C ASP A 213 10.41 14.59 7.94
N ALA A 214 9.38 14.94 7.17
CA ALA A 214 7.99 14.81 7.59
C ALA A 214 7.06 14.58 6.40
N LEU A 215 5.86 14.06 6.68
CA LEU A 215 4.83 13.84 5.68
C LEU A 215 3.42 14.11 6.20
N ARG A 216 2.48 14.29 5.29
CA ARG A 216 1.04 14.33 5.54
C ARG A 216 0.34 13.46 4.50
N LEU A 217 -0.53 12.57 4.95
CA LEU A 217 -1.44 11.86 4.06
C LEU A 217 -2.81 12.52 4.10
N THR A 218 -3.43 12.66 2.94
CA THR A 218 -4.86 13.01 2.85
C THR A 218 -5.58 11.85 2.17
N VAL A 219 -6.70 11.43 2.74
CA VAL A 219 -7.62 10.48 2.11
C VAL A 219 -8.88 11.25 1.74
N GLN A 220 -9.20 11.27 0.46
CA GLN A 220 -10.48 11.76 -0.02
C GLN A 220 -11.43 10.56 -0.15
N LEU A 221 -12.62 10.68 0.43
CA LEU A 221 -13.66 9.65 0.41
C LEU A 221 -14.79 10.13 -0.50
N PHE A 222 -15.19 9.30 -1.47
CA PHE A 222 -16.14 9.70 -2.51
C PHE A 222 -17.37 8.80 -2.54
N ALA A 223 -18.52 9.39 -2.86
CA ALA A 223 -19.78 8.69 -3.08
C ALA A 223 -20.53 9.30 -4.28
N ALA A 224 -20.81 8.49 -5.30
CA ALA A 224 -21.72 8.84 -6.39
C ALA A 224 -23.18 8.84 -5.94
N GLU A 225 -23.53 7.96 -5.00
CA GLU A 225 -24.88 7.80 -4.46
C GLU A 225 -24.90 8.03 -2.94
N PRO A 226 -25.95 8.64 -2.36
CA PRO A 226 -25.98 8.98 -0.94
C PRO A 226 -25.75 7.80 0.01
N ASN A 227 -26.12 6.58 -0.37
CA ASN A 227 -26.03 5.38 0.47
C ASN A 227 -24.72 4.60 0.31
N ALA A 228 -23.86 4.98 -0.65
CA ALA A 228 -22.56 4.36 -0.85
C ALA A 228 -21.56 5.00 0.12
N VAL A 229 -21.56 4.55 1.37
CA VAL A 229 -20.72 5.12 2.45
C VAL A 229 -19.32 4.47 2.42
N PRO A 230 -18.28 5.14 1.87
CA PRO A 230 -16.91 4.67 1.99
C PRO A 230 -16.38 4.84 3.41
N ARG A 231 -15.55 3.89 3.85
CA ARG A 231 -14.94 3.88 5.18
C ARG A 231 -13.45 3.57 5.09
N LEU A 232 -12.65 4.18 5.96
CA LEU A 232 -11.21 3.96 6.13
C LEU A 232 -10.95 3.52 7.58
N ARG A 233 -10.39 2.32 7.77
CA ARG A 233 -10.10 1.75 9.11
C ARG A 233 -8.64 1.74 9.48
N ALA A 234 -7.73 1.87 8.51
CA ALA A 234 -6.31 2.06 8.78
C ALA A 234 -5.63 2.81 7.64
N LEU A 235 -4.61 3.58 7.99
CA LEU A 235 -3.74 4.30 7.08
C LEU A 235 -2.31 4.22 7.61
N THR A 236 -1.38 3.79 6.76
CA THR A 236 0.04 3.71 7.10
C THR A 236 0.90 4.36 6.03
N ALA A 237 2.07 4.83 6.42
CA ALA A 237 3.11 5.27 5.50
C ALA A 237 4.44 4.62 5.89
N MET A 238 4.99 3.84 4.97
CA MET A 238 6.36 3.34 5.08
C MET A 238 7.31 4.35 4.46
N VAL A 239 8.24 4.86 5.24
CA VAL A 239 9.33 5.71 4.76
C VAL A 239 10.63 4.93 4.61
N THR A 240 11.49 5.32 3.67
CA THR A 240 12.80 4.68 3.49
C THR A 240 13.85 5.68 3.05
N ASP A 241 15.04 5.54 3.60
CA ASP A 241 16.26 6.11 3.05
C ASP A 241 16.97 5.06 2.19
N LYS A 242 17.03 5.27 0.87
CA LYS A 242 17.71 4.37 -0.07
C LYS A 242 19.20 4.15 0.20
N ALA A 243 19.86 5.11 0.84
CA ALA A 243 21.29 5.08 1.14
C ALA A 243 21.59 4.62 2.57
N ALA A 244 20.57 4.51 3.43
CA ALA A 244 20.77 4.06 4.80
C ALA A 244 21.16 2.59 4.84
N GLN A 245 22.13 2.29 5.71
CA GLN A 245 22.41 0.92 6.09
C GLN A 245 21.23 0.39 6.90
N GLN A 246 20.84 -0.83 6.57
CA GLN A 246 19.75 -1.50 7.26
C GLN A 246 20.20 -1.80 8.69
N PRO A 247 19.40 -1.44 9.71
CA PRO A 247 19.77 -1.69 11.08
C PRO A 247 19.95 -3.19 11.30
N ALA A 248 21.04 -3.56 11.96
CA ALA A 248 21.26 -4.94 12.35
C ALA A 248 20.16 -5.34 13.34
N ASP A 249 19.40 -6.39 13.01
CA ASP A 249 18.54 -7.03 13.98
C ASP A 249 19.32 -8.09 14.74
N SER A 250 18.98 -8.31 16.01
CA SER A 250 19.54 -9.40 16.79
C SER A 250 19.19 -10.75 16.14
N HIS A 251 20.21 -11.49 15.73
CA HIS A 251 20.09 -12.84 15.19
C HIS A 251 19.61 -13.82 16.27
N THR A 252 18.31 -13.87 16.51
CA THR A 252 17.70 -14.92 17.34
C THR A 252 16.78 -15.74 16.45
N PRO A 253 17.21 -16.94 16.03
CA PRO A 253 16.34 -17.84 15.28
C PRO A 253 15.06 -18.10 16.08
N ALA A 254 13.91 -17.84 15.46
CA ALA A 254 12.60 -17.94 16.08
C ALA A 254 11.71 -19.01 15.40
N ALA A 255 12.06 -19.44 14.18
CA ALA A 255 11.20 -20.31 13.38
C ALA A 255 11.93 -21.39 12.55
N ARG A 256 13.17 -21.74 12.91
CA ARG A 256 13.86 -22.88 12.25
C ARG A 256 13.06 -24.18 12.39
N GLY A 257 12.98 -24.92 11.30
CA GLY A 257 12.18 -26.16 11.23
C GLY A 257 10.67 -25.94 11.14
N LYS A 258 10.18 -24.70 11.23
CA LYS A 258 8.75 -24.38 11.13
C LYS A 258 8.37 -24.03 9.69
N ILE A 259 7.37 -24.74 9.17
CA ILE A 259 6.79 -24.52 7.85
C ILE A 259 5.27 -24.45 8.01
N LEU A 260 4.67 -23.33 7.61
CA LEU A 260 3.23 -23.09 7.66
C LEU A 260 2.55 -23.75 6.45
N ASP A 261 1.34 -24.25 6.62
CA ASP A 261 0.53 -24.86 5.54
C ASP A 261 -0.15 -23.80 4.65
N VAL A 262 0.65 -22.95 4.03
CA VAL A 262 0.17 -21.95 3.05
C VAL A 262 -0.19 -22.67 1.74
N PRO A 263 -1.45 -22.59 1.27
CA PRO A 263 -1.85 -23.19 -0.01
C PRO A 263 -1.03 -22.63 -1.17
N GLY A 264 -0.45 -23.52 -1.99
CA GLY A 264 0.33 -23.13 -3.17
C GLY A 264 -0.56 -22.75 -4.36
N ARG A 265 -0.23 -21.67 -5.06
CA ARG A 265 -0.86 -21.25 -6.32
C ARG A 265 0.20 -20.87 -7.35
N SER A 266 0.04 -21.35 -8.57
CA SER A 266 0.84 -20.96 -9.73
C SER A 266 0.15 -19.86 -10.53
N GLN A 267 0.88 -18.81 -10.88
CA GLN A 267 0.38 -17.82 -11.83
C GLN A 267 0.31 -18.41 -13.25
N LEU A 268 1.17 -19.37 -13.58
CA LEU A 268 1.23 -20.02 -14.89
C LEU A 268 0.09 -21.02 -15.15
N ALA A 269 -0.77 -21.26 -14.15
CA ALA A 269 -2.01 -22.01 -14.33
C ALA A 269 -3.05 -21.25 -15.18
N TYR A 270 -2.81 -19.97 -15.48
CA TYR A 270 -3.71 -19.09 -16.20
C TYR A 270 -3.04 -18.50 -17.44
N PRO A 271 -3.72 -18.40 -18.60
CA PRO A 271 -3.12 -17.87 -19.83
C PRO A 271 -2.58 -16.43 -19.69
N GLU A 272 -3.25 -15.60 -18.89
CA GLU A 272 -2.94 -14.20 -18.63
C GLU A 272 -2.00 -14.02 -17.42
N GLY A 273 -1.66 -15.12 -16.74
CA GLY A 273 -0.97 -15.09 -15.46
C GLY A 273 0.52 -14.76 -15.53
N GLY A 274 1.09 -14.53 -16.70
CA GLY A 274 2.50 -14.15 -16.88
C GLY A 274 2.94 -12.93 -16.07
N VAL A 275 1.98 -12.08 -15.66
CA VAL A 275 2.21 -10.85 -14.88
C VAL A 275 1.44 -10.81 -13.56
N TRP A 276 1.04 -11.98 -13.01
CA TRP A 276 0.17 -12.10 -11.84
C TRP A 276 0.88 -12.59 -10.57
N CYS A 277 2.20 -12.41 -10.45
CA CYS A 277 2.94 -12.86 -9.26
C CYS A 277 2.41 -12.22 -7.96
N SER A 278 2.10 -10.93 -7.99
CA SER A 278 1.55 -10.19 -6.85
C SER A 278 0.15 -10.68 -6.44
N PRO A 279 -0.89 -10.68 -7.31
CA PRO A 279 -2.20 -11.19 -6.94
C PRO A 279 -2.19 -12.69 -6.61
N THR A 280 -1.31 -13.49 -7.22
CA THR A 280 -1.17 -14.91 -6.85
C THR A 280 -0.63 -15.04 -5.42
N SER A 281 0.36 -14.23 -5.03
CA SER A 281 0.89 -14.21 -3.67
C SER A 281 -0.15 -13.71 -2.66
N SER A 282 -0.87 -12.63 -2.99
CA SER A 282 -2.00 -12.12 -2.19
C SER A 282 -3.08 -13.18 -1.99
N THR A 283 -3.42 -13.94 -3.04
CA THR A 283 -4.35 -15.06 -2.98
C THR A 283 -3.87 -16.13 -1.99
N MET A 284 -2.59 -16.53 -2.03
CA MET A 284 -2.05 -17.53 -1.10
C MET A 284 -2.13 -17.08 0.37
N LEU A 285 -1.88 -15.80 0.65
CA LEU A 285 -2.05 -15.24 2.00
C LEU A 285 -3.51 -15.27 2.46
N MET A 286 -4.45 -14.88 1.60
CA MET A 286 -5.88 -14.94 1.90
C MET A 286 -6.37 -16.37 2.11
N LEU A 287 -5.96 -17.31 1.26
CA LEU A 287 -6.31 -18.74 1.39
C LEU A 287 -5.79 -19.34 2.71
N TYR A 288 -4.56 -18.99 3.11
CA TYR A 288 -4.00 -19.43 4.39
C TYR A 288 -4.87 -18.95 5.56
N TRP A 289 -5.21 -17.67 5.59
CA TRP A 289 -6.04 -17.12 6.66
C TRP A 289 -7.49 -17.58 6.59
N GLY A 290 -8.06 -17.78 5.40
CA GLY A 290 -9.39 -18.37 5.22
C GLY A 290 -9.48 -19.75 5.84
N ALA A 291 -8.47 -20.60 5.64
CA ALA A 291 -8.38 -21.90 6.28
C ALA A 291 -8.18 -21.79 7.81
N LYS A 292 -7.29 -20.89 8.27
CA LYS A 292 -7.01 -20.70 9.72
C LYS A 292 -8.20 -20.13 10.50
N LEU A 293 -8.96 -19.22 9.90
CA LEU A 293 -10.11 -18.56 10.50
C LEU A 293 -11.42 -19.31 10.24
N GLY A 294 -11.41 -20.33 9.37
CA GLY A 294 -12.62 -21.05 8.96
C GLY A 294 -13.61 -20.18 8.20
N ASN A 295 -13.12 -19.21 7.40
CA ASN A 295 -13.96 -18.25 6.69
C ASN A 295 -13.80 -18.37 5.17
N ALA A 296 -14.86 -18.83 4.51
CA ALA A 296 -14.89 -19.06 3.07
C ALA A 296 -14.83 -17.76 2.24
N ALA A 297 -15.06 -16.58 2.82
CA ALA A 297 -14.96 -15.31 2.10
C ALA A 297 -13.52 -14.98 1.66
N LEU A 298 -12.52 -15.66 2.24
CA LEU A 298 -11.11 -15.57 1.83
C LEU A 298 -10.69 -16.72 0.88
N ASP A 299 -11.60 -17.65 0.54
CA ASP A 299 -11.38 -18.72 -0.43
C ASP A 299 -11.61 -18.21 -1.86
N VAL A 300 -10.67 -17.37 -2.33
CA VAL A 300 -10.74 -16.71 -3.64
C VAL A 300 -9.82 -17.35 -4.67
N LYS A 301 -10.12 -17.10 -5.95
CA LYS A 301 -9.27 -17.53 -7.06
C LYS A 301 -8.29 -16.43 -7.46
N VAL A 302 -7.18 -16.85 -8.05
CA VAL A 302 -6.16 -15.93 -8.56
C VAL A 302 -6.73 -14.92 -9.57
N PRO A 303 -7.58 -15.29 -10.56
CA PRO A 303 -8.15 -14.32 -11.49
C PRO A 303 -9.05 -13.28 -10.81
N ASP A 304 -9.80 -13.67 -9.77
CA ASP A 304 -10.67 -12.75 -9.02
C ASP A 304 -9.81 -11.71 -8.28
N THR A 305 -8.72 -12.16 -7.66
CA THR A 305 -7.74 -11.29 -7.00
C THR A 305 -7.03 -10.39 -8.01
N ALA A 306 -6.61 -10.94 -9.17
CA ALA A 306 -5.97 -10.18 -10.24
C ALA A 306 -6.88 -9.05 -10.76
N ALA A 307 -8.17 -9.34 -10.99
CA ALA A 307 -9.15 -8.32 -11.34
C ALA A 307 -9.35 -7.30 -10.21
N GLY A 308 -9.36 -7.76 -8.95
CA GLY A 308 -9.51 -6.93 -7.75
C GLY A 308 -8.38 -5.94 -7.50
N VAL A 309 -7.18 -6.20 -8.03
CA VAL A 309 -5.99 -5.35 -7.83
C VAL A 309 -5.49 -4.65 -9.10
N TYR A 310 -6.11 -4.94 -10.25
CA TYR A 310 -5.67 -4.37 -11.53
C TYR A 310 -5.75 -2.84 -11.51
N ASP A 311 -4.64 -2.23 -11.90
CA ASP A 311 -4.44 -0.80 -12.08
C ASP A 311 -4.38 -0.53 -13.58
N TRP A 312 -5.41 0.16 -14.13
CA TRP A 312 -5.55 0.29 -15.58
C TRP A 312 -4.64 1.34 -16.21
N VAL A 313 -4.09 2.27 -15.41
CA VAL A 313 -3.08 3.23 -15.90
C VAL A 313 -1.71 2.57 -15.92
N TYR A 314 -1.36 1.85 -14.85
CA TYR A 314 -0.16 1.01 -14.83
C TYR A 314 -0.22 -0.17 -15.82
N ASP A 315 -1.43 -0.57 -16.24
CA ASP A 315 -1.70 -1.74 -17.07
C ASP A 315 -1.18 -3.04 -16.44
N GLY A 316 -1.47 -3.23 -15.15
CA GLY A 316 -0.96 -4.40 -14.44
C GLY A 316 -1.49 -4.59 -13.02
N THR A 317 -0.95 -5.60 -12.35
CA THR A 317 -1.36 -5.99 -10.98
C THR A 317 -0.26 -5.73 -9.95
N GLY A 318 0.74 -4.95 -10.34
CA GLY A 318 1.98 -4.70 -9.58
C GLY A 318 1.92 -3.55 -8.58
N ASN A 319 0.81 -2.81 -8.52
CA ASN A 319 0.60 -1.74 -7.54
C ASN A 319 0.48 -2.36 -6.13
N TRP A 320 1.49 -2.13 -5.28
CA TRP A 320 1.60 -2.81 -3.99
C TRP A 320 0.48 -2.40 -3.01
N PRO A 321 0.19 -1.09 -2.81
CA PRO A 321 -0.94 -0.66 -1.99
C PRO A 321 -2.25 -1.31 -2.40
N PHE A 322 -2.54 -1.43 -3.70
CA PHE A 322 -3.79 -2.04 -4.18
C PHE A 322 -3.91 -3.51 -3.80
N ASN A 323 -2.80 -4.26 -3.78
CA ASN A 323 -2.80 -5.65 -3.33
C ASN A 323 -3.12 -5.76 -1.83
N THR A 324 -2.49 -4.96 -0.99
CA THR A 324 -2.72 -4.99 0.47
C THR A 324 -4.09 -4.41 0.86
N ALA A 325 -4.58 -3.40 0.15
CA ALA A 325 -5.93 -2.88 0.28
C ALA A 325 -6.98 -3.92 -0.13
N HIS A 326 -6.73 -4.67 -1.22
CA HIS A 326 -7.61 -5.77 -1.61
C HIS A 326 -7.67 -6.85 -0.52
N ILE A 327 -6.52 -7.36 -0.04
CA ILE A 327 -6.46 -8.33 1.06
C ILE A 327 -7.28 -7.85 2.27
N SER A 328 -7.11 -6.59 2.66
CA SER A 328 -7.78 -6.03 3.84
C SER A 328 -9.26 -5.68 3.62
N SER A 329 -9.73 -5.63 2.37
CA SER A 329 -11.15 -5.41 2.05
C SER A 329 -11.97 -6.72 2.04
N MET A 330 -11.30 -7.87 1.89
CA MET A 330 -11.97 -9.16 1.75
C MET A 330 -12.58 -9.66 3.07
N GLY A 331 -13.66 -10.44 2.92
CA GLY A 331 -14.36 -11.06 4.05
C GLY A 331 -14.94 -10.08 5.06
N ASP A 332 -15.32 -8.88 4.64
CA ASP A 332 -15.76 -7.79 5.53
C ASP A 332 -14.65 -7.30 6.47
N GLY A 333 -13.41 -7.30 5.98
CA GLY A 333 -12.28 -6.73 6.69
C GLY A 333 -11.66 -7.64 7.75
N LEU A 334 -11.64 -8.96 7.52
CA LEU A 334 -11.08 -9.93 8.48
C LEU A 334 -9.58 -9.78 8.73
N LEU A 335 -8.85 -9.26 7.75
CA LEU A 335 -7.40 -9.17 7.77
C LEU A 335 -6.95 -7.72 7.73
N HIS A 336 -5.98 -7.36 8.54
CA HIS A 336 -5.12 -6.23 8.23
C HIS A 336 -4.24 -6.54 7.03
N GLY A 337 -3.81 -5.50 6.31
CA GLY A 337 -2.91 -5.61 5.17
C GLY A 337 -2.03 -4.38 5.04
N MET A 338 -0.72 -4.56 5.01
CA MET A 338 0.21 -3.44 4.81
C MET A 338 1.48 -3.85 4.05
N ILE A 339 2.10 -2.85 3.43
CA ILE A 339 3.48 -2.93 2.97
C ILE A 339 4.40 -2.57 4.13
N SER A 340 5.46 -3.35 4.30
CA SER A 340 6.57 -3.06 5.21
C SER A 340 7.91 -3.38 4.55
N ARG A 341 8.99 -2.77 5.06
CA ARG A 341 10.38 -3.08 4.72
C ARG A 341 11.07 -3.47 6.01
N VAL A 342 11.12 -4.77 6.26
CA VAL A 342 11.86 -5.35 7.37
C VAL A 342 13.34 -5.49 6.99
N SER A 343 14.22 -5.45 7.98
CA SER A 343 15.68 -5.43 7.85
C SER A 343 16.33 -6.80 7.63
N SER A 344 15.69 -7.93 7.92
CA SER A 344 16.28 -9.25 7.68
C SER A 344 15.27 -10.40 7.73
N PHE A 345 15.72 -11.60 7.38
CA PHE A 345 14.92 -12.82 7.59
C PHE A 345 14.72 -13.16 9.08
N ASP A 346 15.47 -12.57 10.01
CA ASP A 346 15.23 -12.80 11.44
C ASP A 346 13.91 -12.15 11.89
N GLN A 347 13.56 -10.99 11.35
CA GLN A 347 12.23 -10.39 11.57
C GLN A 347 11.13 -11.26 10.96
N ILE A 348 11.36 -11.82 9.76
CA ILE A 348 10.41 -12.75 9.14
C ILE A 348 10.29 -14.06 9.96
N GLU A 349 11.37 -14.54 10.57
CA GLU A 349 11.30 -15.68 11.49
C GLU A 349 10.35 -15.40 12.66
N ARG A 350 10.29 -14.18 13.20
CA ARG A 350 9.32 -13.83 14.26
C ARG A 350 7.87 -13.88 13.77
N LEU A 351 7.62 -13.43 12.54
CA LEU A 351 6.29 -13.53 11.92
C LEU A 351 5.89 -15.00 11.70
N ILE A 352 6.78 -15.83 11.15
CA ILE A 352 6.53 -17.27 10.98
C ILE A 352 6.35 -17.97 12.35
N ALA A 353 7.12 -17.58 13.36
CA ALA A 353 6.95 -18.08 14.73
C ALA A 353 5.53 -17.78 15.27
N ALA A 354 4.97 -16.63 14.91
CA ALA A 354 3.60 -16.20 15.19
C ALA A 354 2.53 -16.73 14.21
N ASP A 355 2.87 -17.68 13.33
CA ASP A 355 1.95 -18.24 12.31
C ASP A 355 1.51 -17.23 11.24
N ILE A 356 2.34 -16.23 10.95
CA ILE A 356 2.07 -15.19 9.94
C ILE A 356 3.01 -15.38 8.74
N PRO A 357 2.54 -15.94 7.60
CA PRO A 357 3.29 -15.94 6.36
C PRO A 357 3.33 -14.53 5.75
N VAL A 358 4.32 -14.28 4.90
CA VAL A 358 4.49 -12.98 4.23
C VAL A 358 4.76 -13.15 2.75
N ALA A 359 4.40 -12.17 1.93
CA ALA A 359 4.90 -12.09 0.56
C ALA A 359 6.11 -11.14 0.50
N ILE A 360 7.14 -11.49 -0.27
CA ILE A 360 8.33 -10.64 -0.46
C ILE A 360 8.57 -10.37 -1.95
N SER A 361 9.02 -9.15 -2.25
CA SER A 361 9.37 -8.76 -3.63
C SER A 361 10.85 -9.02 -3.88
N ILE A 362 11.17 -9.90 -4.83
CA ILE A 362 12.54 -10.26 -5.19
C ILE A 362 12.88 -9.78 -6.60
N SER A 363 14.16 -9.51 -6.85
CA SER A 363 14.72 -9.34 -8.19
C SER A 363 16.13 -9.92 -8.19
N PHE A 364 16.51 -10.56 -9.30
CA PHE A 364 17.83 -11.15 -9.45
C PHE A 364 18.17 -11.31 -10.94
N SER A 365 19.45 -11.50 -11.23
CA SER A 365 19.93 -11.74 -12.59
C SER A 365 21.05 -12.78 -12.60
N GLY A 366 21.42 -13.27 -13.79
CA GLY A 366 22.58 -14.15 -13.96
C GLY A 366 22.47 -15.51 -13.25
N GLY A 367 21.27 -15.97 -12.92
CA GLY A 367 21.05 -17.21 -12.16
C GLY A 367 21.48 -17.14 -10.70
N ALA A 368 21.54 -15.93 -10.12
CA ALA A 368 22.01 -15.71 -8.74
C ALA A 368 21.12 -16.36 -7.65
N LEU A 369 19.89 -16.78 -7.98
CA LEU A 369 19.00 -17.49 -7.08
C LEU A 369 18.88 -18.96 -7.51
N THR A 370 19.58 -19.84 -6.82
CA THR A 370 19.62 -21.26 -7.16
C THR A 370 18.25 -21.91 -6.96
N GLY A 371 17.78 -22.64 -7.98
CA GLY A 371 16.49 -23.34 -7.93
C GLY A 371 15.30 -22.52 -8.40
N ALA A 372 15.47 -21.24 -8.76
CA ALA A 372 14.41 -20.44 -9.33
C ALA A 372 14.02 -20.95 -10.74
N PRO A 373 12.74 -20.79 -11.18
CA PRO A 373 12.28 -21.26 -12.48
C PRO A 373 12.99 -20.63 -13.69
N GLY A 374 13.58 -19.44 -13.52
CA GLY A 374 14.32 -18.74 -14.55
C GLY A 374 15.59 -18.07 -14.04
N ALA A 375 16.41 -17.58 -14.95
CA ALA A 375 17.73 -17.02 -14.64
C ALA A 375 17.71 -15.55 -14.16
N SER A 376 16.61 -14.83 -14.38
CA SER A 376 16.49 -13.42 -14.00
C SER A 376 15.04 -12.98 -13.88
N THR A 377 14.80 -11.97 -13.04
CA THR A 377 13.56 -11.19 -12.99
C THR A 377 13.85 -9.76 -12.51
N ASP A 378 13.21 -8.78 -13.15
CA ASP A 378 13.25 -7.37 -12.74
C ASP A 378 12.29 -7.09 -11.56
N GLY A 379 11.41 -8.05 -11.26
CA GLY A 379 10.50 -7.99 -10.13
C GLY A 379 9.57 -9.21 -10.07
N HIS A 380 9.50 -9.83 -8.90
CA HIS A 380 8.67 -11.02 -8.68
C HIS A 380 8.24 -11.12 -7.21
N LEU A 381 6.96 -11.40 -6.98
CA LEU A 381 6.42 -11.62 -5.63
C LEU A 381 6.34 -13.12 -5.35
N ILE A 382 6.86 -13.53 -4.19
CA ILE A 382 6.78 -14.91 -3.69
C ILE A 382 6.31 -14.91 -2.23
N VAL A 383 5.77 -16.03 -1.73
CA VAL A 383 5.34 -16.14 -0.33
C VAL A 383 6.35 -16.93 0.49
N VAL A 384 6.90 -16.32 1.53
CA VAL A 384 7.69 -17.01 2.57
C VAL A 384 6.72 -17.68 3.53
N ARG A 385 6.87 -18.99 3.68
CA ARG A 385 6.01 -19.82 4.53
C ARG A 385 6.76 -20.55 5.63
N GLY A 386 8.08 -20.43 5.69
CA GLY A 386 8.85 -21.06 6.75
C GLY A 386 10.33 -21.14 6.50
N PHE A 387 11.00 -21.91 7.34
CA PHE A 387 12.44 -22.13 7.29
C PHE A 387 12.77 -23.59 7.57
N THR A 388 13.82 -24.10 6.92
CA THR A 388 14.38 -25.42 7.25
C THR A 388 15.09 -25.37 8.59
N GLU A 389 15.50 -26.53 9.11
CA GLU A 389 16.34 -26.63 10.31
C GLU A 389 17.68 -25.88 10.16
N GLN A 390 18.20 -25.79 8.94
CA GLN A 390 19.43 -25.08 8.61
C GLN A 390 19.21 -23.56 8.43
N GLY A 391 17.95 -23.11 8.43
CA GLY A 391 17.58 -21.70 8.21
C GLY A 391 17.48 -21.30 6.74
N ASP A 392 17.48 -22.25 5.81
CA ASP A 392 17.15 -21.97 4.40
C ASP A 392 15.64 -21.66 4.29
N VAL A 393 15.27 -20.80 3.34
CA VAL A 393 13.92 -20.20 3.29
C VAL A 393 13.00 -21.06 2.46
N VAL A 394 11.86 -21.46 3.03
CA VAL A 394 10.83 -22.23 2.34
C VAL A 394 9.76 -21.27 1.84
N CYS A 395 9.55 -21.26 0.52
CA CYS A 395 8.64 -20.36 -0.17
C CYS A 395 7.60 -21.14 -0.99
N ASN A 396 6.47 -20.49 -1.26
CA ASN A 396 5.65 -20.78 -2.44
C ASN A 396 5.96 -19.70 -3.50
N ASP A 397 6.53 -20.11 -4.63
CA ASP A 397 6.89 -19.25 -5.75
C ASP A 397 5.88 -19.41 -6.91
N PRO A 398 5.07 -18.38 -7.21
CA PRO A 398 4.04 -18.45 -8.25
C PRO A 398 4.54 -18.81 -9.65
N TRP A 399 5.84 -18.64 -9.95
CA TRP A 399 6.40 -18.80 -11.29
C TRP A 399 6.66 -20.26 -11.69
N PHE A 400 6.51 -21.22 -10.76
CA PHE A 400 6.49 -22.63 -11.12
C PHE A 400 5.21 -23.00 -11.87
N SER A 401 5.27 -24.05 -12.69
CA SER A 401 4.23 -24.35 -13.70
C SER A 401 2.88 -24.84 -13.15
N THR A 402 2.84 -25.36 -11.92
CA THR A 402 1.61 -25.88 -11.29
C THR A 402 1.57 -25.57 -9.80
N ASP A 403 0.35 -25.53 -9.24
CA ASP A 403 0.11 -25.36 -7.79
C ASP A 403 0.89 -26.38 -6.94
N GLY A 404 1.05 -27.61 -7.42
CA GLY A 404 1.79 -28.67 -6.70
C GLY A 404 3.31 -28.52 -6.73
N THR A 405 3.84 -27.60 -7.55
CA THR A 405 5.28 -27.42 -7.77
C THR A 405 5.82 -26.08 -7.28
N VAL A 406 4.95 -25.19 -6.76
CA VAL A 406 5.37 -23.85 -6.31
C VAL A 406 6.20 -23.85 -5.05
N GLN A 407 6.15 -24.93 -4.25
CA GLN A 407 6.96 -25.01 -3.04
C GLN A 407 8.44 -25.21 -3.42
N VAL A 408 9.27 -24.28 -2.98
CA VAL A 408 10.71 -24.25 -3.24
C VAL A 408 11.46 -23.85 -1.97
N THR A 409 12.68 -24.35 -1.81
CA THR A 409 13.58 -23.92 -0.74
C THR A 409 14.77 -23.19 -1.33
N TYR A 410 14.94 -21.94 -0.96
CA TYR A 410 16.05 -21.10 -1.41
C TYR A 410 17.12 -20.96 -0.34
N LYS A 411 18.37 -20.86 -0.79
CA LYS A 411 19.47 -20.49 0.10
C LYS A 411 19.22 -19.11 0.69
N ARG A 412 19.28 -19.01 2.02
CA ARG A 412 18.97 -17.76 2.74
C ARG A 412 19.74 -16.56 2.20
N ALA A 413 21.06 -16.70 2.03
CA ALA A 413 21.89 -15.60 1.55
C ALA A 413 21.58 -15.17 0.10
N GLU A 414 21.29 -16.13 -0.78
CA GLU A 414 20.91 -15.85 -2.17
C GLU A 414 19.56 -15.13 -2.24
N LEU A 415 18.57 -15.62 -1.49
CA LEU A 415 17.26 -14.99 -1.44
C LEU A 415 17.29 -13.63 -0.76
N GLU A 416 18.11 -13.45 0.27
CA GLU A 416 18.26 -12.16 0.94
C GLU A 416 18.87 -11.11 -0.01
N SER A 417 19.86 -11.53 -0.81
CA SER A 417 20.41 -10.69 -1.88
C SER A 417 19.32 -10.32 -2.90
N ALA A 418 18.53 -11.29 -3.36
CA ALA A 418 17.45 -11.04 -4.31
C ALA A 418 16.35 -10.09 -3.76
N TRP A 419 15.97 -10.27 -2.50
CA TRP A 419 14.99 -9.45 -1.80
C TRP A 419 15.51 -8.03 -1.50
N SER A 420 16.82 -7.85 -1.33
CA SER A 420 17.41 -6.53 -1.08
C SER A 420 17.21 -5.52 -2.23
N HIS A 421 17.00 -5.99 -3.47
CA HIS A 421 16.78 -5.13 -4.64
C HIS A 421 15.48 -4.33 -4.56
N SER A 422 14.44 -4.90 -3.94
CA SER A 422 13.19 -4.18 -3.64
C SER A 422 13.27 -3.39 -2.33
N ARG A 423 14.47 -3.30 -1.72
CA ARG A 423 14.71 -2.75 -0.37
C ARG A 423 13.95 -3.53 0.69
N ARG A 424 13.82 -4.84 0.48
CA ARG A 424 13.14 -5.77 1.38
C ARG A 424 11.63 -5.52 1.53
N THR A 425 10.99 -5.04 0.45
CA THR A 425 9.53 -4.87 0.42
C THR A 425 8.82 -6.20 0.72
N THR A 426 7.86 -6.12 1.64
CA THR A 426 7.13 -7.24 2.23
C THR A 426 5.66 -6.90 2.37
N TYR A 427 4.77 -7.82 1.99
CA TYR A 427 3.36 -7.74 2.35
C TYR A 427 3.13 -8.54 3.62
N VAL A 428 2.51 -7.89 4.59
CA VAL A 428 2.11 -8.51 5.85
C VAL A 428 0.59 -8.48 5.92
N ALA A 429 -0.02 -9.64 6.15
CA ALA A 429 -1.45 -9.78 6.37
C ALA A 429 -1.68 -10.62 7.61
N TRP A 430 -2.53 -10.14 8.52
CA TRP A 430 -2.82 -10.80 9.80
C TRP A 430 -4.25 -10.52 10.24
N PRO A 431 -4.87 -11.35 11.11
CA PRO A 431 -6.25 -11.16 11.53
C PRO A 431 -6.48 -9.87 12.31
N VAL A 432 -7.57 -9.19 12.01
CA VAL A 432 -8.07 -8.09 12.86
C VAL A 432 -8.32 -8.61 14.28
N GLY A 433 -8.00 -7.79 15.27
CA GLY A 433 -8.08 -8.16 16.69
C GLY A 433 -6.88 -8.96 17.20
N SER A 434 -5.87 -9.21 16.35
CA SER A 434 -4.57 -9.74 16.75
C SER A 434 -3.46 -8.71 16.56
N ALA A 435 -2.38 -8.84 17.33
CA ALA A 435 -1.21 -7.98 17.25
C ALA A 435 -0.08 -8.67 16.47
N LEU A 436 0.71 -7.86 15.75
CA LEU A 436 1.99 -8.33 15.21
C LEU A 436 2.96 -8.64 16.35
N PRO A 437 3.92 -9.55 16.15
CA PRO A 437 4.98 -9.80 17.13
C PRO A 437 5.78 -8.53 17.36
N ASN A 438 6.29 -8.35 18.59
CA ASN A 438 7.11 -7.20 18.94
C ASN A 438 8.28 -7.03 17.98
N ASP A 439 8.42 -5.83 17.43
CA ASP A 439 9.49 -5.46 16.52
C ASP A 439 10.27 -4.24 17.05
N PRO A 440 11.47 -4.45 17.62
CA PRO A 440 12.30 -3.36 18.14
C PRO A 440 12.70 -2.32 17.08
N LEU A 441 12.64 -2.67 15.79
CA LEU A 441 12.99 -1.78 14.68
C LEU A 441 11.78 -0.95 14.18
N GLY A 442 10.57 -1.25 14.66
CA GLY A 442 9.35 -0.49 14.35
C GLY A 442 8.85 -0.63 12.90
N ALA A 443 9.33 -1.61 12.14
CA ALA A 443 8.86 -1.94 10.80
C ALA A 443 7.53 -2.74 10.83
N LEU A 444 7.24 -3.40 11.95
CA LEU A 444 6.00 -4.15 12.19
C LEU A 444 5.23 -3.50 13.35
N ARG A 445 4.50 -2.41 13.06
CA ARG A 445 3.67 -1.68 14.03
C ARG A 445 2.19 -1.88 13.79
#